data_AF-A0A081Q3J5-F1
#
_entry.id   AF-A0A081Q3J5-F1
#
_cell.length_a   1.000
_cell.length_b   1.000
_cell.length_c   1.000
_cell.angle_alpha   90.00
_cell.angle_beta   90.00
_cell.angle_gamma   90.00
#
_symmetry.space_group_name_H-M   'P 1'
#
loop_
_entity.id
_entity.type
_entity.pdbx_description
1 polymer ?
#
loop_
_entity_poly.entity_id
_entity_poly.type
_entity_poly.pdbx_seq_one_letter_code
_entity_poly.pdbx_strand_id
1 'polypeptide(L)'
;MPNSNKKINSNQKQSKDLSETQILEIIEKQPDEVKESITKVLVSESISYEGSVPPPGLLKEFDKVIPNGADRIMSMAEKQLEHRISIESKVVGANNRDSLLGVLFAGMIGLMAISGAIYLLANDKNIQGLSVFIGTLGALIAVYLRSHKNDEQDLKDKK
;
A
#
# COMPACT_ATOMS: atom_id res chain seq x y z
N MET A 1 24.41 -5.34 -38.33
CA MET A 1 24.04 -3.93 -38.10
C MET A 1 22.84 -3.88 -37.15
N PRO A 2 22.69 -2.89 -36.26
CA PRO A 2 23.47 -2.77 -35.02
C PRO A 2 22.62 -2.43 -33.77
N ASN A 3 23.20 -2.69 -32.58
CA ASN A 3 23.30 -1.80 -31.41
C ASN A 3 22.05 -1.31 -30.63
N SER A 4 22.03 -1.63 -29.32
CA SER A 4 22.23 -0.66 -28.20
C SER A 4 21.39 -1.07 -26.96
N ASN A 5 21.92 -1.83 -26.00
CA ASN A 5 22.72 -1.37 -24.85
C ASN A 5 21.88 -0.82 -23.68
N LYS A 6 21.76 -1.60 -22.60
CA LYS A 6 21.94 -1.07 -21.24
C LYS A 6 22.48 -2.15 -20.29
N LYS A 7 23.82 -2.17 -20.20
CA LYS A 7 24.61 -2.74 -19.10
C LYS A 7 24.16 -2.15 -17.76
N ILE A 8 24.38 -2.89 -16.66
CA ILE A 8 25.02 -2.49 -15.38
C ILE A 8 25.16 -3.81 -14.59
N ASN A 9 26.28 -4.51 -14.77
CA ASN A 9 27.43 -4.56 -13.86
C ASN A 9 27.35 -5.67 -12.80
N SER A 10 27.67 -6.87 -13.26
CA SER A 10 28.37 -7.89 -12.48
C SER A 10 29.76 -7.37 -12.06
N ASN A 11 29.82 -6.58 -11.00
CA ASN A 11 31.08 -6.27 -10.33
C ASN A 11 31.36 -7.36 -9.30
N GLN A 12 32.00 -8.43 -9.78
CA GLN A 12 32.85 -9.28 -8.97
C GLN A 12 33.91 -8.37 -8.31
N LYS A 13 33.68 -7.92 -7.08
CA LYS A 13 34.78 -7.48 -6.22
C LYS A 13 35.41 -8.74 -5.64
N GLN A 14 36.43 -9.19 -6.36
CA GLN A 14 37.47 -10.10 -5.90
C GLN A 14 37.94 -9.66 -4.50
N SER A 15 37.41 -10.32 -3.46
CA SER A 15 38.01 -10.30 -2.13
C SER A 15 39.36 -10.98 -2.28
N LYS A 16 40.44 -10.19 -2.24
CA LYS A 16 41.78 -10.73 -2.04
C LYS A 16 41.72 -11.59 -0.78
N ASP A 17 41.99 -12.88 -0.96
CA ASP A 17 42.07 -13.87 0.10
C ASP A 17 43.24 -13.51 1.02
N LEU A 18 42.97 -12.64 1.99
CA LEU A 18 43.86 -12.37 3.10
C LEU A 18 43.63 -13.54 4.06
N SER A 19 44.62 -14.41 4.21
CA SER A 19 44.51 -15.54 5.14
C SER A 19 44.09 -15.03 6.52
N GLU A 20 43.26 -15.78 7.25
CA GLU A 20 42.78 -15.41 8.59
C GLU A 20 43.92 -14.93 9.51
N THR A 21 45.10 -15.53 9.35
CA THR A 21 46.36 -15.13 10.01
C THR A 21 46.81 -13.70 9.70
N GLN A 22 46.69 -13.22 8.47
CA GLN A 22 47.07 -11.85 8.10
C GLN A 22 46.07 -10.82 8.65
N ILE A 23 44.80 -11.18 8.72
CA ILE A 23 43.75 -10.32 9.30
C ILE A 23 43.96 -10.19 10.81
N LEU A 24 44.27 -11.29 11.50
CA LEU A 24 44.58 -11.29 12.93
C LEU A 24 45.85 -10.49 13.24
N GLU A 25 46.91 -10.60 12.42
CA GLU A 25 48.15 -9.86 12.61
C GLU A 25 47.97 -8.34 12.41
N ILE A 26 47.10 -7.92 11.48
CA ILE A 26 46.76 -6.51 11.25
C ILE A 26 45.92 -5.94 12.39
N ILE A 27 45.01 -6.74 12.97
CA ILE A 27 44.21 -6.35 14.13
C ILE A 27 45.09 -6.28 15.39
N GLU A 28 46.05 -7.20 15.56
CA GLU A 28 46.94 -7.27 16.73
C GLU A 28 47.92 -6.09 16.81
N LYS A 29 48.41 -5.60 15.67
CA LYS A 29 49.30 -4.42 15.55
C LYS A 29 48.61 -3.06 15.72
N GLN A 30 47.28 -3.03 15.82
CA GLN A 30 46.50 -1.80 15.98
C GLN A 30 46.32 -1.43 17.46
N PRO A 31 46.10 -0.13 17.80
CA PRO A 31 45.86 0.28 19.18
C PRO A 31 44.60 -0.38 19.76
N ASP A 32 44.57 -0.61 21.07
CA ASP A 32 43.50 -1.37 21.74
C ASP A 32 42.10 -0.75 21.56
N GLU A 33 42.02 0.57 21.40
CA GLU A 33 40.81 1.32 21.04
C GLU A 33 40.23 0.91 19.66
N VAL A 34 41.10 0.58 18.71
CA VAL A 34 40.70 0.17 17.35
C VAL A 34 40.32 -1.31 17.31
N LYS A 35 40.95 -2.14 18.16
CA LYS A 35 40.59 -3.56 18.31
C LYS A 35 39.16 -3.72 18.82
N GLU A 36 38.81 -2.99 19.88
CA GLU A 36 37.47 -3.07 20.47
C GLU A 36 36.37 -2.64 19.49
N SER A 37 36.63 -1.60 18.70
CA SER A 37 35.72 -1.12 17.67
C SER A 37 35.59 -2.10 16.49
N ILE A 38 36.68 -2.75 16.06
CA ILE A 38 36.63 -3.80 15.03
C ILE A 38 35.86 -5.03 15.53
N THR A 39 36.09 -5.48 16.76
CA THR A 39 35.35 -6.58 17.38
C THR A 39 33.86 -6.28 17.47
N LYS A 40 33.50 -5.05 17.86
CA LYS A 40 32.10 -4.61 17.93
C LYS A 40 31.41 -4.60 16.55
N VAL A 41 32.15 -4.28 15.49
CA VAL A 41 31.65 -4.31 14.11
C VAL A 41 31.51 -5.73 13.60
N LEU A 42 32.46 -6.64 13.86
CA LEU A 42 32.39 -8.05 13.45
C LEU A 42 31.21 -8.79 14.10
N VAL A 43 30.86 -8.47 15.35
CA VAL A 43 29.72 -9.06 16.05
C VAL A 43 28.37 -8.54 15.54
N SER A 44 28.36 -7.46 14.76
CA SER A 44 27.13 -6.78 14.32
C SER A 44 26.67 -7.11 12.90
N GLU A 45 27.10 -8.24 12.32
CA GLU A 45 26.62 -8.67 11.00
C GLU A 45 25.16 -9.15 11.10
N SER A 46 24.22 -8.21 10.95
CA SER A 46 22.79 -8.48 10.91
C SER A 46 22.32 -8.53 9.45
N ILE A 47 21.85 -9.69 9.02
CA ILE A 47 21.17 -9.83 7.73
C ILE A 47 19.74 -9.31 7.93
N SER A 48 19.50 -8.05 7.56
CA SER A 48 18.15 -7.50 7.49
C SER A 48 17.54 -7.82 6.12
N TYR A 49 16.37 -8.44 6.13
CA TYR A 49 15.60 -8.72 4.92
C TYR A 49 14.18 -8.17 5.10
N GLU A 50 13.74 -7.37 4.14
CA GLU A 50 12.37 -6.89 4.06
C GLU A 50 11.67 -7.58 2.87
N GLY A 51 10.66 -8.38 3.20
CA GLY A 51 9.83 -9.06 2.22
C GLY A 51 9.01 -10.16 2.86
N SER A 52 7.92 -10.55 2.20
CA SER A 52 6.99 -11.58 2.69
C SER A 52 7.63 -12.98 2.73
N VAL A 53 8.73 -13.19 1.99
CA VAL A 53 9.39 -14.48 1.82
C VAL A 53 10.91 -14.27 1.80
N PRO A 54 11.71 -15.05 2.54
CA PRO A 54 13.17 -14.98 2.52
C PRO A 54 13.76 -15.17 1.11
N PRO A 55 14.97 -14.65 0.83
CA PRO A 55 15.68 -14.93 -0.42
C PRO A 55 15.88 -16.44 -0.63
N PRO A 56 15.90 -16.94 -1.88
CA PRO A 56 15.99 -18.38 -2.16
C PRO A 56 17.19 -19.09 -1.50
N GLY A 57 18.32 -18.38 -1.37
CA GLY A 57 19.51 -18.89 -0.69
C GLY A 57 19.26 -19.17 0.79
N LEU A 58 18.62 -18.23 1.50
CA LEU A 58 18.28 -18.34 2.92
C LEU A 58 17.11 -19.33 3.14
N LEU A 59 16.17 -19.39 2.21
CA LEU A 59 15.03 -20.32 2.24
C LEU A 59 15.52 -21.78 2.34
N LYS A 60 16.56 -22.14 1.57
CA LYS A 60 17.17 -23.47 1.60
C LYS A 60 17.90 -23.79 2.90
N GLU A 61 18.34 -22.78 3.65
CA GLU A 61 18.98 -22.98 4.96
C GLU A 61 17.95 -23.30 6.04
N PHE A 62 16.72 -22.80 5.93
CA PHE A 62 15.66 -23.15 6.86
C PHE A 62 15.35 -24.65 6.86
N ASP A 63 15.39 -25.33 5.70
CA ASP A 63 15.22 -26.78 5.61
C ASP A 63 16.34 -27.58 6.29
N LYS A 64 17.53 -27.00 6.41
CA LYS A 64 18.67 -27.64 7.09
C LYS A 64 18.53 -27.56 8.61
N VAL A 65 17.88 -26.52 9.12
CA VAL A 65 17.71 -26.28 10.56
C VAL A 65 16.41 -26.89 11.08
N ILE A 66 15.34 -26.79 10.28
CA ILE A 66 14.00 -27.25 10.64
C ILE A 66 13.49 -28.14 9.50
N PRO A 67 12.98 -29.35 9.78
CA PRO A 67 12.40 -30.19 8.74
C PRO A 67 11.21 -29.46 8.06
N ASN A 68 11.22 -29.41 6.73
CA ASN A 68 10.26 -28.67 5.89
C ASN A 68 10.15 -27.17 6.25
N GLY A 69 11.24 -26.56 6.71
CA GLY A 69 11.29 -25.15 7.09
C GLY A 69 10.94 -24.20 5.94
N ALA A 70 11.44 -24.45 4.73
CA ALA A 70 11.17 -23.63 3.56
C ALA A 70 9.68 -23.62 3.19
N ASP A 71 9.06 -24.80 3.17
CA ASP A 71 7.63 -24.98 2.87
C ASP A 71 6.74 -24.29 3.91
N ARG A 72 7.10 -24.38 5.19
CA ARG A 72 6.36 -23.74 6.27
C ARG A 72 6.40 -22.21 6.19
N ILE A 73 7.52 -21.64 5.78
CA ILE A 73 7.66 -20.19 5.56
C ILE A 73 6.86 -19.75 4.34
N MET A 74 6.92 -20.50 3.23
CA MET A 74 6.10 -20.21 2.05
C MET A 74 4.61 -20.28 2.35
N SER A 75 4.17 -21.35 3.02
CA SER A 75 2.78 -21.51 3.46
C SER A 75 2.32 -20.36 4.37
N MET A 76 3.21 -19.81 5.20
CA MET A 76 2.91 -18.65 6.05
C MET A 76 2.70 -17.39 5.20
N ALA A 77 3.57 -17.15 4.23
CA ALA A 77 3.48 -16.01 3.32
C ALA A 77 2.21 -16.08 2.44
N GLU A 78 1.87 -17.27 1.93
CA GLU A 78 0.64 -17.51 1.17
C GLU A 78 -0.60 -17.21 2.00
N LYS A 79 -0.66 -17.68 3.25
CA LYS A 79 -1.78 -17.37 4.16
C LYS A 79 -1.90 -15.90 4.48
N GLN A 80 -0.78 -15.19 4.63
CA GLN A 80 -0.80 -13.74 4.82
C GLN A 80 -1.33 -13.02 3.57
N LEU A 81 -0.94 -13.47 2.38
CA LEU A 81 -1.45 -12.94 1.12
C LEU A 81 -2.94 -13.20 0.97
N GLU A 82 -3.39 -14.43 1.21
CA GLU A 82 -4.81 -14.80 1.17
C GLU A 82 -5.63 -13.97 2.17
N HIS A 83 -5.13 -13.80 3.40
CA HIS A 83 -5.77 -12.95 4.39
C HIS A 83 -5.90 -11.50 3.88
N ARG A 84 -4.83 -10.93 3.31
CA ARG A 84 -4.84 -9.58 2.74
C ARG A 84 -5.88 -9.45 1.62
N ILE A 85 -5.90 -10.38 0.68
CA ILE A 85 -6.89 -10.43 -0.41
C ILE A 85 -8.32 -10.54 0.16
N SER A 86 -8.51 -11.35 1.19
CA SER A 86 -9.82 -11.52 1.84
C SER A 86 -10.32 -10.24 2.51
N ILE A 87 -9.42 -9.44 3.09
CA ILE A 87 -9.76 -8.15 3.69
C ILE A 87 -10.04 -7.11 2.60
N GLU A 88 -9.16 -7.01 1.60
CA GLU A 88 -9.34 -6.09 0.47
C GLU A 88 -10.68 -6.34 -0.25
N SER A 89 -11.02 -7.60 -0.55
CA SER A 89 -12.30 -7.96 -1.18
C SER A 89 -13.52 -7.62 -0.33
N LYS A 90 -13.46 -7.85 1.00
CA LYS A 90 -14.54 -7.46 1.93
C LYS A 90 -14.71 -5.95 2.01
N VAL A 91 -13.61 -5.20 2.08
CA VAL A 91 -13.63 -3.73 2.14
C VAL A 91 -14.20 -3.16 0.84
N VAL A 92 -13.77 -3.65 -0.33
CA VAL A 92 -14.32 -3.23 -1.62
C VAL A 92 -15.82 -3.53 -1.70
N GLY A 93 -16.24 -4.73 -1.27
CA GLY A 93 -17.65 -5.11 -1.26
C GLY A 93 -18.50 -4.26 -0.32
N ALA A 94 -18.02 -3.96 0.89
CA ALA A 94 -18.70 -3.10 1.85
C ALA A 94 -18.83 -1.67 1.33
N ASN A 95 -17.73 -1.08 0.84
CA ASN A 95 -17.71 0.29 0.33
C ASN A 95 -18.65 0.48 -0.86
N ASN A 96 -18.77 -0.53 -1.74
CA ASN A 96 -19.68 -0.48 -2.87
C ASN A 96 -21.16 -0.47 -2.43
N ARG A 97 -21.50 -1.25 -1.39
CA ARG A 97 -22.88 -1.29 -0.86
C ARG A 97 -23.26 0.02 -0.17
N ASP A 98 -22.35 0.60 0.60
CA ASP A 98 -22.58 1.86 1.31
C ASP A 98 -22.76 3.03 0.33
N SER A 99 -21.96 3.06 -0.74
CA SER A 99 -22.10 4.04 -1.82
C SER A 99 -23.46 3.94 -2.53
N LEU A 100 -23.89 2.71 -2.88
CA LEU A 100 -25.19 2.49 -3.52
C LEU A 100 -26.38 2.89 -2.62
N LEU A 101 -26.31 2.60 -1.32
CA LEU A 101 -27.33 3.05 -0.36
C LEU A 101 -27.39 4.58 -0.29
N GLY A 102 -26.25 5.25 -0.24
CA GLY A 102 -26.18 6.71 -0.24
C GLY A 102 -26.84 7.34 -1.48
N VAL A 103 -26.54 6.80 -2.66
CA VAL A 103 -27.16 7.25 -3.92
C VAL A 103 -28.67 7.00 -3.93
N LEU A 104 -29.13 5.86 -3.43
CA LEU A 104 -30.56 5.53 -3.35
C LEU A 104 -31.32 6.50 -2.44
N PHE A 105 -30.82 6.77 -1.23
CA PHE A 105 -31.44 7.72 -0.31
C PHE A 105 -31.42 9.15 -0.87
N ALA A 106 -30.32 9.57 -1.50
CA ALA A 106 -30.24 10.87 -2.17
C ALA A 106 -31.27 10.98 -3.31
N GLY A 107 -31.43 9.91 -4.11
CA GLY A 107 -32.44 9.83 -5.16
C GLY A 107 -33.87 9.93 -4.61
N MET A 108 -34.18 9.24 -3.51
CA MET A 108 -35.49 9.33 -2.86
C MET A 108 -35.81 10.75 -2.36
N ILE A 109 -34.85 11.41 -1.71
CA ILE A 109 -35.01 12.80 -1.24
C ILE A 109 -35.22 13.75 -2.43
N GLY A 110 -34.45 13.58 -3.51
CA GLY A 110 -34.61 14.35 -4.74
C GLY A 110 -35.98 14.18 -5.37
N LEU A 111 -36.49 12.94 -5.44
CA LEU A 111 -37.83 12.65 -5.97
C LEU A 111 -38.95 13.26 -5.11
N MET A 112 -38.84 13.19 -3.78
CA MET A 112 -39.80 13.84 -2.87
C MET A 112 -39.80 15.36 -3.05
N ALA A 113 -38.62 15.96 -3.18
CA ALA A 113 -38.45 17.39 -3.42
C ALA A 113 -39.10 17.85 -4.74
N ILE A 114 -38.84 17.14 -5.85
CA ILE A 114 -39.45 17.42 -7.16
C ILE A 114 -40.97 17.27 -7.09
N SER A 115 -41.47 16.20 -6.47
CA SER A 115 -42.91 15.96 -6.31
C SER A 115 -43.58 17.08 -5.51
N GLY A 116 -42.93 17.54 -4.43
CA GLY A 116 -43.39 18.70 -3.65
C GLY A 116 -43.42 20.00 -4.46
N ALA A 117 -42.38 20.26 -5.27
CA ALA A 117 -42.35 21.43 -6.15
C ALA A 117 -43.49 21.41 -7.18
N ILE A 118 -43.76 20.26 -7.82
CA ILE A 118 -44.88 20.08 -8.75
C ILE A 118 -46.21 20.31 -8.04
N TYR A 119 -46.39 19.77 -6.83
CA TYR A 119 -47.61 19.98 -6.04
C TYR A 119 -47.83 21.46 -5.70
N LEU A 120 -46.79 22.20 -5.34
CA LEU A 120 -46.88 23.64 -5.05
C LEU A 120 -47.23 24.46 -6.31
N LEU A 121 -46.64 24.11 -7.46
CA LEU A 121 -46.97 24.72 -8.76
C LEU A 121 -48.43 24.47 -9.15
N ALA A 122 -48.95 23.25 -8.91
CA ALA A 122 -50.33 22.89 -9.19
C ALA A 122 -51.36 23.63 -8.32
N ASN A 123 -50.96 24.20 -7.18
CA ASN A 123 -51.82 24.99 -6.28
C ASN A 123 -51.63 26.51 -6.47
N ASP A 124 -51.20 26.96 -7.66
CA ASP A 124 -50.97 28.37 -8.03
C ASP A 124 -49.91 29.11 -7.19
N LYS A 125 -49.11 28.40 -6.39
CA LYS A 125 -48.02 28.99 -5.60
C LYS A 125 -46.71 29.03 -6.39
N ASN A 126 -46.75 29.70 -7.55
CA ASN A 126 -45.67 29.72 -8.55
C ASN A 126 -44.30 30.14 -7.99
N ILE A 127 -44.23 31.22 -7.20
CA ILE A 127 -42.98 31.74 -6.64
C ILE A 127 -42.34 30.73 -5.67
N GLN A 128 -43.17 30.09 -4.85
CA GLN A 128 -42.72 29.12 -3.86
C GLN A 128 -42.27 27.82 -4.54
N GLY A 129 -43.02 27.32 -5.51
CA GLY A 129 -42.65 26.16 -6.31
C GLY A 129 -41.33 26.34 -7.06
N LEU A 130 -41.12 27.53 -7.67
CA LEU A 130 -39.88 27.87 -8.37
C LEU A 130 -38.67 27.92 -7.41
N SER A 131 -38.82 28.53 -6.23
CA SER A 131 -37.74 28.61 -5.23
C SER A 131 -37.31 27.23 -4.71
N VAL A 132 -38.28 26.32 -4.50
CA VAL A 132 -38.00 24.94 -4.08
C VAL A 132 -37.28 24.19 -5.20
N PHE A 133 -37.73 24.34 -6.44
CA PHE A 133 -37.07 23.73 -7.59
C PHE A 133 -35.61 24.18 -7.76
N ILE A 134 -35.35 25.49 -7.73
CA ILE A 134 -33.99 26.04 -7.82
C ILE A 134 -33.13 25.60 -6.64
N GLY A 135 -33.67 25.63 -5.42
CA GLY A 135 -32.95 25.20 -4.23
C GLY A 135 -32.54 23.73 -4.26
N THR A 136 -33.44 22.87 -4.74
CA THR A 136 -33.18 21.41 -4.84
C THR A 136 -32.14 21.08 -5.92
N LEU A 137 -32.21 21.75 -7.07
CA LEU A 137 -31.20 21.62 -8.11
C LEU A 137 -29.82 22.14 -7.65
N GLY A 138 -29.80 23.29 -6.97
CA GLY A 138 -28.58 23.85 -6.39
C GLY A 138 -27.94 22.93 -5.35
N ALA A 139 -28.75 22.32 -4.47
CA ALA A 139 -28.28 21.36 -3.49
C ALA A 139 -27.67 20.11 -4.13
N LEU A 140 -28.31 19.55 -5.17
CA LEU A 140 -27.79 18.40 -5.93
C LEU A 140 -26.43 18.72 -6.57
N ILE A 141 -26.31 19.88 -7.24
CA ILE A 141 -25.06 20.32 -7.86
C ILE A 141 -23.96 20.52 -6.80
N ALA A 142 -24.30 21.12 -5.65
CA ALA A 142 -23.35 21.34 -4.56
C ALA A 142 -22.84 20.02 -3.96
N VAL A 143 -23.73 19.05 -3.74
CA VAL A 143 -23.35 17.71 -3.27
C VAL A 143 -22.45 17.00 -4.29
N TYR A 144 -22.79 17.06 -5.58
CA TYR A 144 -21.99 16.46 -6.64
C TYR A 144 -20.58 17.05 -6.73
N LEU A 145 -20.47 18.40 -6.72
CA LEU A 145 -19.17 19.09 -6.72
C LEU A 145 -18.33 18.74 -5.49
N ARG A 146 -18.97 18.62 -4.32
CA ARG A 146 -18.27 18.22 -3.09
C ARG A 146 -17.79 16.77 -3.16
N SER A 147 -18.61 15.86 -3.69
CA SER A 147 -18.23 14.46 -3.89
C SER A 147 -17.01 14.35 -4.79
N HIS A 148 -17.03 15.03 -5.95
CA HIS A 148 -15.93 14.98 -6.92
C HIS A 148 -14.62 15.57 -6.37
N LYS A 149 -14.70 16.60 -5.49
CA LYS A 149 -13.50 17.15 -4.83
C LYS A 149 -12.88 16.17 -3.84
N ASN A 150 -13.70 15.43 -3.11
CA ASN A 150 -13.21 14.44 -2.14
C ASN A 150 -12.50 13.29 -2.87
N ASP A 151 -13.04 12.84 -4.01
CA ASP A 151 -12.42 11.79 -4.84
C ASP A 151 -11.05 12.25 -5.37
N GLU A 152 -10.92 13.51 -5.79
CA GLU A 152 -9.65 14.06 -6.27
C GLU A 152 -8.60 14.22 -5.14
N GLN A 153 -9.05 14.50 -3.91
CA GLN A 153 -8.16 14.58 -2.74
C GLN A 153 -7.66 13.20 -2.32
N ASP A 154 -8.54 12.19 -2.27
CA ASP A 154 -8.16 10.81 -1.92
C ASP A 154 -7.13 10.22 -2.91
N LEU A 155 -7.16 10.67 -4.18
CA LEU A 155 -6.17 10.31 -5.20
C LEU A 155 -4.83 11.04 -5.04
N LYS A 156 -4.81 12.24 -4.45
CA LYS A 156 -3.59 13.01 -4.20
C LYS A 156 -2.86 12.52 -2.95
N ASP A 157 -3.60 12.16 -1.91
CA ASP A 157 -3.03 11.67 -0.64
C ASP A 157 -2.43 10.26 -0.75
N LYS A 158 -2.76 9.52 -1.82
CA LYS A 158 -2.21 8.17 -2.10
C LYS A 158 -1.03 8.15 -3.08
N LYS A 159 -0.57 9.31 -3.56
CA LYS A 159 0.59 9.44 -4.45
C LYS A 159 1.83 9.90 -3.69
#